data_AF-A0A834J614-F1
#
_entry.id   AF-A0A834J614-F1
#
_cell.length_a   1.000
_cell.length_b   1.000
_cell.length_c   1.000
_cell.angle_alpha   90.00
_cell.angle_beta   90.00
_cell.angle_gamma   90.00
#
_symmetry.space_group_name_H-M   'P 1'
#
loop_
_entity.id
_entity.type
_entity.pdbx_description
1 polymer ?
#
loop_
_entity_poly.entity_id
_entity_poly.type
_entity_poly.pdbx_seq_one_letter_code
_entity_poly.pdbx_strand_id
1 'polypeptide(L)'
;MSTGLNSMSGVIYEDIIKPCLRKPISNVGASRIMKVIVVLMGIICVGLVFLVEKLSSLIQAGKSLSGITAGPLLGIFTLGMFFPFANSAGALTGGIISLNLVAWISFGTQAAISSGKITFPVKPVFVDGCVETLKDTARNLTNIVEDTIREQPFFLYRMSYLWYTWVGFLTAIFIGIIVSWITGPNKYKVGDIKLYTPIIHGFLRSKISRETNKMELSRRRAERKNLHHSSGY
;
A
#
# COMPACT_ATOMS: atom_id res chain seq x y z
N MET A 1 -5.98 -15.01 -14.03
CA MET A 1 -6.30 -13.82 -14.85
C MET A 1 -7.78 -13.49 -14.84
N SER A 2 -8.67 -14.39 -15.29
CA SER A 2 -10.13 -14.11 -15.37
C SER A 2 -10.76 -13.62 -14.05
N THR A 3 -10.52 -14.32 -12.94
CA THR A 3 -11.03 -13.90 -11.61
C THR A 3 -10.52 -12.52 -11.20
N GLY A 4 -9.25 -12.20 -11.50
CA GLY A 4 -8.66 -10.90 -11.19
C GLY A 4 -9.29 -9.75 -11.98
N LEU A 5 -9.49 -9.94 -13.28
CA LEU A 5 -10.16 -8.95 -14.15
C LEU A 5 -11.63 -8.74 -13.75
N ASN A 6 -12.34 -9.83 -13.42
CA ASN A 6 -13.72 -9.75 -12.96
C ASN A 6 -13.83 -9.00 -11.62
N SER A 7 -12.99 -9.33 -10.64
CA SER A 7 -12.97 -8.64 -9.36
C SER A 7 -12.58 -7.17 -9.52
N MET A 8 -11.57 -6.86 -10.33
CA MET A 8 -11.14 -5.49 -10.61
C MET A 8 -12.24 -4.67 -11.28
N SER A 9 -12.97 -5.26 -12.24
CA SER A 9 -14.14 -4.61 -12.83
C SER A 9 -15.23 -4.33 -11.82
N GLY A 10 -15.46 -5.24 -10.87
CA GLY A 10 -16.41 -5.03 -9.77
C GLY A 10 -15.99 -3.87 -8.87
N VAL A 11 -14.71 -3.83 -8.48
CA VAL A 11 -14.13 -2.75 -7.67
C VAL A 11 -14.24 -1.40 -8.38
N ILE A 12 -13.84 -1.30 -9.65
CA ILE A 12 -13.97 -0.05 -10.44
C ILE A 12 -15.43 0.39 -10.51
N TYR A 13 -16.35 -0.55 -10.74
CA TYR A 13 -17.77 -0.23 -10.81
C TYR A 13 -18.32 0.28 -9.47
N GLU A 14 -18.08 -0.44 -8.37
CA GLU A 14 -18.63 -0.13 -7.05
C GLU A 14 -17.96 1.06 -6.38
N ASP A 15 -16.64 1.24 -6.53
CA ASP A 15 -15.88 2.27 -5.80
C ASP A 15 -15.70 3.57 -6.61
N ILE A 16 -15.72 3.52 -7.95
CA ILE A 16 -15.48 4.70 -8.80
C ILE A 16 -16.75 5.12 -9.54
N ILE A 17 -17.37 4.19 -10.27
CA ILE A 17 -18.47 4.54 -11.19
C ILE A 17 -19.78 4.78 -10.42
N LYS A 18 -20.15 3.86 -9.52
CA LYS A 18 -21.40 3.91 -8.76
C LYS A 18 -21.52 5.15 -7.86
N PRO A 19 -20.48 5.61 -7.14
CA PRO A 19 -20.57 6.83 -6.35
C PRO A 19 -20.67 8.11 -7.21
N CYS A 20 -20.14 8.10 -8.43
CA CYS A 20 -20.25 9.22 -9.38
C CYS A 20 -21.62 9.29 -10.08
N LEU A 21 -22.39 8.20 -10.07
CA LEU A 21 -23.71 8.13 -10.69
C LEU A 21 -24.78 8.72 -9.77
N ARG A 22 -25.44 9.79 -10.23
CA ARG A 22 -26.57 10.41 -9.52
C ARG A 22 -27.85 9.57 -9.50
N LYS A 23 -27.99 8.57 -10.38
CA LYS A 23 -29.17 7.72 -10.49
C LYS A 23 -28.78 6.24 -10.46
N PRO A 24 -29.54 5.38 -9.75
CA PRO A 24 -29.27 3.95 -9.72
C PRO A 24 -29.49 3.35 -11.13
N ILE A 25 -28.50 2.60 -11.61
CA ILE A 25 -28.57 1.90 -12.90
C ILE A 25 -29.26 0.54 -12.70
N SER A 26 -30.04 0.12 -13.70
CA SER A 26 -30.56 -1.25 -13.77
C SER A 26 -29.44 -2.30 -13.75
N ASN A 27 -29.70 -3.47 -13.14
CA ASN A 27 -28.76 -4.60 -13.05
C ASN A 27 -28.19 -5.02 -14.41
N VAL A 28 -29.01 -4.93 -15.47
CA VAL A 28 -28.58 -5.25 -16.85
C VAL A 28 -27.58 -4.21 -17.37
N GLY A 29 -27.80 -2.93 -17.05
CA GLY A 29 -26.90 -1.84 -17.41
C GLY A 29 -25.57 -1.92 -16.66
N ALA A 30 -25.62 -2.21 -15.36
CA ALA A 30 -24.44 -2.47 -14.53
C ALA A 30 -23.60 -3.62 -15.10
N SER A 31 -24.24 -4.73 -15.47
CA SER A 31 -23.56 -5.89 -16.08
C SER A 31 -22.89 -5.54 -17.42
N ARG A 32 -23.53 -4.73 -18.26
CA ARG A 32 -22.91 -4.25 -19.51
C ARG A 32 -21.69 -3.38 -19.24
N ILE A 33 -21.77 -2.45 -18.30
CA ILE A 33 -20.64 -1.58 -17.92
C ILE A 33 -19.47 -2.42 -17.40
N MET A 34 -19.72 -3.37 -16.51
CA MET A 34 -18.68 -4.27 -16.01
C MET A 34 -18.03 -5.08 -17.14
N LYS A 35 -18.82 -5.63 -18.07
CA LYS A 35 -18.27 -6.33 -19.25
C LYS A 35 -17.37 -5.43 -20.10
N VAL A 36 -17.74 -4.16 -20.31
CA VAL A 36 -16.91 -3.19 -21.03
C VAL A 36 -15.60 -2.93 -20.28
N ILE A 37 -15.64 -2.75 -18.95
CA ILE A 37 -14.44 -2.55 -18.13
C ILE A 37 -13.50 -3.75 -18.24
N VAL A 38 -14.03 -4.98 -18.18
CA VAL A 38 -13.22 -6.21 -18.32
C VAL A 38 -12.51 -6.24 -19.68
N VAL A 39 -13.21 -5.90 -20.78
CA VAL A 39 -12.61 -5.87 -22.12
C VAL A 39 -11.50 -4.81 -22.20
N LEU A 40 -11.75 -3.59 -21.69
CA LEU A 40 -10.76 -2.52 -21.68
C LEU A 40 -9.52 -2.88 -20.86
N MET A 41 -9.71 -3.45 -19.66
CA MET A 41 -8.59 -3.92 -18.84
C MET A 41 -7.82 -5.06 -19.52
N GLY A 42 -8.52 -5.96 -20.23
CA GLY A 42 -7.88 -7.00 -21.04
C GLY A 42 -6.99 -6.44 -22.14
N ILE A 43 -7.46 -5.42 -22.87
CA ILE A 43 -6.68 -4.73 -23.92
C ILE A 43 -5.43 -4.08 -23.32
N ILE A 44 -5.57 -3.38 -22.18
CA ILE A 44 -4.44 -2.78 -21.46
C ILE A 44 -3.44 -3.85 -21.03
N CYS A 45 -3.90 -4.98 -20.48
CA CYS A 45 -3.03 -6.09 -20.10
C CYS A 45 -2.24 -6.63 -21.28
N VAL A 46 -2.86 -6.83 -22.45
CA VAL A 46 -2.16 -7.26 -23.67
C VAL A 46 -1.12 -6.22 -24.10
N GLY A 47 -1.45 -4.93 -24.04
CA GLY A 47 -0.50 -3.85 -24.34
C GLY A 47 0.72 -3.86 -23.42
N LEU A 48 0.52 -4.13 -22.13
CA LEU A 48 1.60 -4.21 -21.13
C LEU A 48 2.55 -5.41 -21.37
N VAL A 49 2.10 -6.50 -22.01
CA VAL A 49 2.98 -7.64 -22.32
C VAL A 49 4.14 -7.22 -23.22
N PHE A 50 3.89 -6.39 -24.24
CA PHE A 50 4.95 -5.87 -25.12
C PHE A 50 5.96 -4.97 -24.40
N LEU A 51 5.52 -4.26 -23.36
CA LEU A 51 6.41 -3.46 -22.51
C LEU A 51 7.29 -4.36 -21.63
N VAL A 52 6.69 -5.43 -21.11
CA VAL A 52 7.35 -6.38 -20.23
C VAL A 52 8.49 -7.13 -20.91
N GLU A 53 8.38 -7.41 -22.22
CA GLU A 53 9.47 -7.99 -23.02
C GLU A 53 10.75 -7.15 -23.04
N LYS A 54 10.66 -5.85 -22.75
CA LYS A 54 11.82 -4.95 -22.67
C LYS A 54 12.49 -4.93 -21.28
N LEU A 55 11.93 -5.63 -20.30
CA LEU A 55 12.47 -5.69 -18.95
C LEU A 55 13.40 -6.90 -18.79
N SER A 56 14.69 -6.66 -18.53
CA SER A 56 15.69 -7.73 -18.34
C SER A 56 15.43 -8.63 -17.11
N SER A 57 14.61 -8.19 -16.14
CA SER A 57 14.31 -8.92 -14.90
C SER A 57 12.81 -8.94 -14.60
N LEU A 58 12.07 -9.82 -15.29
CA LEU A 58 10.61 -9.97 -15.17
C LEU A 58 10.16 -10.35 -13.75
N ILE A 59 10.82 -11.35 -13.16
CA ILE A 59 10.44 -11.89 -11.86
C ILE A 59 10.63 -10.84 -10.76
N GLN A 60 11.73 -10.08 -10.82
CA GLN A 60 11.98 -8.99 -9.88
C GLN A 60 11.00 -7.84 -10.06
N ALA A 61 10.68 -7.47 -11.31
CA ALA A 61 9.68 -6.45 -11.61
C ALA A 61 8.32 -6.83 -11.01
N GLY A 62 7.87 -8.07 -11.25
CA GLY A 62 6.60 -8.57 -10.73
C GLY A 62 6.54 -8.64 -9.21
N LYS A 63 7.60 -9.13 -8.56
CA LYS A 63 7.67 -9.19 -7.09
C LYS A 63 7.71 -7.81 -6.46
N SER A 64 8.49 -6.88 -7.04
CA SER A 64 8.59 -5.50 -6.53
C SER A 64 7.25 -4.77 -6.68
N LEU A 65 6.57 -4.91 -7.84
CA LEU A 65 5.27 -4.27 -8.08
C LEU A 65 4.19 -4.77 -7.11
N SER A 66 4.18 -6.08 -6.80
CA SER A 66 3.30 -6.62 -5.77
C SER A 66 3.61 -6.07 -4.38
N GLY A 67 4.88 -5.80 -4.07
CA GLY A 67 5.31 -5.22 -2.79
C GLY A 67 4.92 -3.75 -2.64
N ILE A 68 4.98 -2.96 -3.73
CA ILE A 68 4.59 -1.54 -3.76
C ILE A 68 3.16 -1.35 -3.27
N THR A 69 2.23 -2.23 -3.64
CA THR A 69 0.82 -2.12 -3.25
C THR A 69 0.51 -2.85 -1.94
N ALA A 70 1.04 -4.06 -1.76
CA ALA A 70 0.76 -4.87 -0.57
C ALA A 70 1.27 -4.24 0.73
N GLY A 71 2.45 -3.61 0.72
CA GLY A 71 3.05 -2.99 1.91
C GLY A 71 2.20 -1.85 2.48
N PRO A 72 1.90 -0.79 1.71
CA PRO A 72 1.01 0.30 2.13
C PRO A 72 -0.37 -0.18 2.56
N LEU A 73 -1.00 -1.10 1.81
CA LEU A 73 -2.31 -1.64 2.16
C LEU A 73 -2.27 -2.34 3.52
N LEU A 74 -1.29 -3.23 3.74
CA LEU A 74 -1.08 -3.88 5.03
C LEU A 74 -0.87 -2.86 6.15
N GLY A 75 -0.13 -1.79 5.89
CA GLY A 75 0.13 -0.72 6.85
C GLY A 75 -1.14 0.03 7.24
N ILE A 76 -1.96 0.41 6.27
CA ILE A 76 -3.24 1.12 6.50
C ILE A 76 -4.23 0.23 7.27
N PHE A 77 -4.37 -1.04 6.88
CA PHE A 77 -5.26 -1.97 7.58
C PHE A 77 -4.79 -2.22 9.01
N THR A 78 -3.50 -2.46 9.20
CA THR A 78 -2.91 -2.63 10.55
C THR A 78 -3.09 -1.36 11.39
N LEU A 79 -2.89 -0.18 10.79
CA LEU A 79 -3.13 1.09 11.47
C LEU A 79 -4.58 1.20 11.95
N GLY A 80 -5.54 0.88 11.07
CA GLY A 80 -6.97 0.92 11.38
C GLY A 80 -7.40 -0.10 12.44
N MET A 81 -6.83 -1.31 12.44
CA MET A 81 -7.17 -2.38 13.38
C MET A 81 -6.54 -2.19 14.76
N PHE A 82 -5.30 -1.69 14.82
CA PHE A 82 -4.51 -1.67 16.05
C PHE A 82 -4.45 -0.31 16.77
N PHE A 83 -4.68 0.80 16.07
CA PHE A 83 -4.52 2.14 16.62
C PHE A 83 -5.86 2.87 16.71
N PRO A 84 -6.54 2.85 17.88
CA PRO A 84 -7.85 3.47 18.08
C PRO A 84 -7.79 5.01 18.20
N PHE A 85 -6.71 5.62 17.73
CA PHE A 85 -6.58 7.07 17.60
C PHE A 85 -6.25 7.45 16.15
N ALA A 86 -6.00 6.47 15.28
CA ALA A 86 -5.78 6.71 13.87
C ALA A 86 -7.06 7.24 13.22
N ASN A 87 -6.92 8.28 12.40
CA ASN A 87 -8.03 8.89 11.68
C ASN A 87 -7.93 8.59 10.17
N SER A 88 -9.04 8.80 9.46
CA SER A 88 -9.11 8.51 8.02
C SER A 88 -8.14 9.37 7.20
N ALA A 89 -7.87 10.60 7.64
CA ALA A 89 -6.92 11.50 6.98
C ALA A 89 -5.47 10.99 7.08
N GLY A 90 -5.06 10.51 8.26
CA GLY A 90 -3.75 9.93 8.52
C GLY A 90 -3.57 8.59 7.83
N ALA A 91 -4.59 7.74 7.82
CA ALA A 91 -4.61 6.50 7.04
C ALA A 91 -4.41 6.77 5.54
N LEU A 92 -5.16 7.72 4.97
CA LEU A 92 -5.05 8.08 3.56
C LEU A 92 -3.67 8.68 3.24
N THR A 93 -3.21 9.65 4.03
CA THR A 93 -1.95 10.35 3.80
C THR A 93 -0.75 9.42 3.98
N GLY A 94 -0.75 8.57 5.02
CA GLY A 94 0.27 7.55 5.23
C GLY A 94 0.30 6.52 4.10
N GLY A 95 -0.87 6.11 3.60
CA GLY A 95 -1.00 5.25 2.44
C GLY A 95 -0.41 5.83 1.16
N ILE A 96 -0.74 7.09 0.85
CA ILE A 96 -0.25 7.77 -0.36
C ILE A 96 1.27 7.97 -0.26
N ILE A 97 1.80 8.46 0.86
CA ILE A 97 3.24 8.73 0.97
C ILE A 97 4.05 7.43 0.92
N SER A 98 3.61 6.37 1.61
CA SER A 98 4.29 5.07 1.55
C SER A 98 4.25 4.46 0.16
N LEU A 99 3.12 4.55 -0.56
CA LEU A 99 2.99 4.10 -1.94
C LEU A 99 3.99 4.82 -2.86
N ASN A 100 4.07 6.14 -2.77
CA ASN A 100 4.99 6.95 -3.58
C ASN A 100 6.45 6.64 -3.25
N LEU A 101 6.79 6.46 -1.97
CA LEU A 101 8.15 6.14 -1.54
C LEU A 101 8.60 4.77 -2.04
N VAL A 102 7.77 3.74 -1.91
CA VAL A 102 8.12 2.39 -2.38
C VAL A 102 8.10 2.32 -3.91
N ALA A 103 7.19 3.04 -4.57
CA ALA A 103 7.20 3.19 -6.02
C ALA A 103 8.50 3.83 -6.51
N TRP A 104 8.92 4.94 -5.89
CA TRP A 104 10.19 5.60 -6.20
C TRP A 104 11.39 4.66 -6.08
N ILE A 105 11.49 3.92 -4.96
CA ILE A 105 12.56 2.94 -4.74
C ILE A 105 12.52 1.85 -5.82
N SER A 106 11.35 1.27 -6.08
CA SER A 106 11.21 0.17 -7.04
C SER A 106 11.52 0.60 -8.47
N PHE A 107 10.99 1.74 -8.93
CA PHE A 107 11.28 2.25 -10.26
C PHE A 107 12.75 2.67 -10.40
N GLY A 108 13.33 3.28 -9.37
CA GLY A 108 14.75 3.62 -9.33
C GLY A 108 15.65 2.38 -9.46
N THR A 109 15.33 1.29 -8.74
CA THR A 109 16.02 0.00 -8.87
C THR A 109 15.91 -0.57 -10.28
N GLN A 110 14.71 -0.58 -10.85
CA GLN A 110 14.49 -1.10 -12.21
C GLN A 110 15.22 -0.27 -13.27
N ALA A 111 15.23 1.06 -13.13
CA ALA A 111 15.97 1.97 -14.00
C ALA A 111 17.48 1.72 -13.92
N ALA A 112 18.02 1.55 -12.71
CA ALA A 112 19.43 1.25 -12.49
C ALA A 112 19.86 -0.12 -13.07
N ILE A 113 18.98 -1.14 -13.00
CA ILE A 113 19.19 -2.45 -13.65
C ILE A 113 19.18 -2.30 -15.18
N SER A 114 18.20 -1.58 -15.73
CA SER A 114 18.08 -1.39 -17.18
C SER A 114 19.24 -0.61 -17.79
N SER A 115 19.86 0.30 -17.01
CA SER A 115 21.00 1.12 -17.45
C SER A 115 22.35 0.38 -17.30
N GLY A 116 22.35 -0.89 -16.89
CA GLY A 116 23.57 -1.68 -16.67
C GLY A 116 24.36 -1.29 -15.42
N LYS A 117 23.85 -0.41 -14.56
CA LYS A 117 24.50 -0.02 -13.30
C LYS A 117 24.34 -1.06 -12.20
N ILE A 118 23.37 -1.96 -12.35
CA ILE A 118 23.12 -3.09 -11.45
C ILE A 118 23.00 -4.35 -12.31
N THR A 119 24.10 -5.07 -12.45
CA THR A 119 24.12 -6.40 -13.05
C THR A 119 24.11 -7.42 -11.92
N PHE A 120 23.06 -8.24 -11.83
CA PHE A 120 23.06 -9.36 -10.90
C PHE A 120 24.04 -10.41 -11.41
N PRO A 121 25.14 -10.71 -10.70
CA PRO A 121 26.08 -11.72 -11.15
C PRO A 121 25.35 -13.05 -11.21
N VAL A 122 25.30 -13.64 -12.41
CA VAL A 122 24.85 -15.02 -12.57
C VAL A 122 25.82 -15.92 -11.81
N LYS A 123 25.28 -16.89 -11.08
CA LYS A 123 26.08 -17.82 -10.28
C LYS A 123 27.12 -18.48 -11.19
N PRO A 124 28.41 -18.52 -10.80
CA PRO A 124 29.45 -19.09 -11.65
C PRO A 124 29.09 -20.53 -12.00
N VAL A 125 28.99 -20.80 -13.29
CA VAL A 125 28.77 -22.15 -13.82
C VAL A 125 30.11 -22.88 -13.83
N PHE A 126 30.15 -24.10 -13.29
CA PHE A 126 31.32 -24.96 -13.41
C PHE A 126 31.45 -25.39 -14.88
N VAL A 127 32.55 -25.01 -15.53
CA VAL A 127 32.85 -25.32 -16.94
C VAL A 127 33.96 -26.36 -17.08
N ASP A 128 34.16 -27.21 -16.07
CA ASP A 128 35.12 -28.30 -16.15
C ASP A 128 34.71 -29.28 -17.26
N GLY A 129 35.62 -29.49 -18.23
CA GLY A 129 35.42 -30.33 -19.40
C GLY A 129 34.86 -29.65 -20.66
N CYS A 130 34.64 -28.33 -20.67
CA CYS A 130 34.15 -27.61 -21.86
C CYS A 130 35.27 -27.18 -22.83
N VAL A 131 34.89 -27.05 -24.11
CA VAL A 131 35.72 -26.60 -25.24
C VAL A 131 36.27 -25.18 -24.99
N GLU A 132 37.49 -24.88 -25.45
CA GLU A 132 38.19 -23.62 -25.17
C GLU A 132 37.43 -22.36 -25.58
N THR A 133 36.62 -22.41 -26.64
CA THR A 133 35.76 -21.30 -27.08
C THR A 133 34.72 -20.89 -26.03
N LEU A 134 34.24 -21.85 -25.22
CA LEU A 134 33.31 -21.58 -24.12
C LEU A 134 34.02 -21.05 -22.87
N LYS A 135 35.29 -21.43 -22.66
CA LYS A 135 36.13 -20.90 -21.57
C LYS A 135 36.46 -19.42 -21.76
N ASP A 136 36.71 -19.01 -23.01
CA ASP A 136 36.99 -17.61 -23.34
C ASP A 136 35.77 -16.70 -23.18
N THR A 137 34.59 -17.22 -23.54
CA THR A 137 33.31 -16.55 -23.30
C THR A 137 33.05 -16.38 -21.80
N ALA A 138 33.36 -17.39 -20.98
CA ALA A 138 33.24 -17.31 -19.53
C ALA A 138 34.23 -16.29 -18.91
N ARG A 139 35.49 -16.25 -19.37
CA ARG A 139 36.50 -15.29 -18.91
C ARG A 139 36.13 -13.84 -19.25
N ASN A 140 35.60 -13.58 -20.44
CA ASN A 140 35.09 -12.25 -20.81
C ASN A 140 33.90 -11.82 -19.95
N LEU A 141 33.02 -12.76 -19.60
CA LEU A 141 31.91 -12.49 -18.69
C LEU A 141 32.42 -12.05 -17.30
N THR A 142 33.50 -12.65 -16.80
CA THR A 142 34.10 -12.29 -15.51
C THR A 142 34.69 -10.88 -15.51
N ASN A 143 35.35 -10.47 -16.59
CA ASN A 143 35.90 -9.11 -16.71
C ASN A 143 34.81 -8.03 -16.77
N ILE A 144 33.66 -8.32 -17.39
CA ILE A 144 32.49 -7.41 -17.41
C ILE A 144 31.90 -7.25 -15.99
N VAL A 145 31.92 -8.31 -15.18
CA VAL A 145 31.44 -8.28 -13.80
C VAL A 145 32.31 -7.37 -12.91
N GLU A 146 33.63 -7.34 -13.12
CA GLU A 146 34.58 -6.50 -12.36
C GLU A 146 34.32 -4.99 -12.59
N ASP A 147 34.08 -4.58 -13.84
CA ASP A 147 33.90 -3.17 -14.20
C ASP A 147 32.52 -2.63 -13.75
N THR A 148 31.49 -3.49 -13.71
CA THR A 148 30.15 -3.13 -13.23
C THR A 148 30.11 -2.85 -11.71
N ILE A 149 31.09 -3.31 -10.94
CA ILE A 149 31.16 -3.08 -9.48
C ILE A 149 31.64 -1.66 -9.13
N ARG A 150 32.27 -0.93 -10.07
CA ARG A 150 32.87 0.39 -9.84
C ARG A 150 31.85 1.54 -9.77
N GLU A 151 30.68 1.43 -10.40
CA GLU A 151 29.58 2.37 -10.18
C GLU A 151 28.70 1.90 -9.01
N GLN A 152 29.09 2.23 -7.77
CA GLN A 152 28.31 1.89 -6.57
C GLN A 152 26.92 2.57 -6.64
N PRO A 153 25.83 1.84 -6.87
CA PRO A 153 24.49 2.43 -6.90
C PRO A 153 24.08 2.84 -5.48
N PHE A 154 23.19 3.83 -5.34
CA PHE A 154 22.63 4.23 -4.04
C PHE A 154 22.20 3.01 -3.22
N PHE A 155 22.51 3.01 -1.92
CA PHE A 155 22.28 1.88 -1.00
C PHE A 155 20.86 1.31 -1.05
N LEU A 156 19.83 2.16 -1.22
CA LEU A 156 18.44 1.73 -1.31
C LEU A 156 18.15 0.81 -2.50
N TYR A 157 18.90 0.93 -3.59
CA TYR A 157 18.73 0.11 -4.79
C TYR A 157 19.41 -1.26 -4.69
N ARG A 158 20.32 -1.45 -3.73
CA ARG A 158 20.89 -2.77 -3.38
C ARG A 158 19.99 -3.58 -2.46
N MET A 159 18.99 -2.97 -1.84
CA MET A 159 18.12 -3.65 -0.90
C MET A 159 17.28 -4.72 -1.61
N SER A 160 17.19 -5.92 -1.04
CA SER A 160 16.37 -7.00 -1.60
C SER A 160 14.92 -6.56 -1.76
N TYR A 161 14.31 -6.90 -2.90
CA TYR A 161 12.92 -6.57 -3.25
C TYR A 161 11.88 -7.00 -2.18
N LEU A 162 12.18 -7.99 -1.35
CA LEU A 162 11.35 -8.43 -0.23
C LEU A 162 11.18 -7.36 0.87
N TRP A 163 12.17 -6.47 1.03
CA TRP A 163 12.12 -5.41 2.02
C TRP A 163 11.20 -4.26 1.62
N TYR A 164 10.84 -4.13 0.34
CA TYR A 164 9.96 -3.06 -0.13
C TYR A 164 8.58 -3.12 0.52
N THR A 165 8.06 -4.33 0.75
CA THR A 165 6.80 -4.53 1.48
C THR A 165 6.91 -4.02 2.92
N TRP A 166 8.01 -4.33 3.62
CA TRP A 166 8.26 -3.89 4.99
C TRP A 166 8.45 -2.38 5.08
N VAL A 167 9.21 -1.79 4.14
CA VAL A 167 9.40 -0.35 4.06
C VAL A 167 8.05 0.35 3.85
N GLY A 168 7.23 -0.12 2.91
CA GLY A 168 5.87 0.43 2.69
C GLY A 168 4.97 0.30 3.92
N PHE A 169 4.99 -0.87 4.57
CA PHE A 169 4.23 -1.14 5.79
C PHE A 169 4.61 -0.19 6.93
N LEU A 170 5.90 -0.09 7.26
CA LEU A 170 6.38 0.71 8.38
C LEU A 170 6.19 2.20 8.12
N THR A 171 6.46 2.66 6.90
CA THR A 171 6.26 4.07 6.53
C THR A 171 4.78 4.46 6.58
N ALA A 172 3.88 3.60 6.13
CA ALA A 172 2.43 3.84 6.21
C ALA A 172 1.96 4.00 7.67
N ILE A 173 2.40 3.12 8.57
CA ILE A 173 2.06 3.20 10.01
C ILE A 173 2.65 4.45 10.64
N PHE A 174 3.95 4.71 10.42
CA PHE A 174 4.65 5.82 11.05
C PHE A 174 4.04 7.17 10.66
N ILE A 175 3.88 7.40 9.36
CA ILE A 175 3.27 8.63 8.85
C ILE A 175 1.80 8.70 9.25
N GLY A 176 1.07 7.58 9.18
CA GLY A 176 -0.33 7.53 9.56
C GLY A 176 -0.57 7.89 11.03
N ILE A 177 0.31 7.47 11.93
CA ILE A 177 0.28 7.86 13.36
C ILE A 177 0.57 9.36 13.51
N ILE A 178 1.63 9.86 12.88
CA ILE A 178 2.03 11.28 12.99
C ILE A 178 0.89 12.19 12.51
N VAL A 179 0.37 11.93 11.31
CA VAL A 179 -0.73 12.73 10.74
C VAL A 179 -1.99 12.58 11.59
N SER A 180 -2.28 11.38 12.10
CA SER A 180 -3.42 11.19 12.99
C SER A 180 -3.30 11.96 14.31
N TRP A 181 -2.07 12.12 14.81
CA TRP A 181 -1.81 12.90 16.01
C TRP A 181 -1.98 14.41 15.76
N ILE A 182 -1.53 14.91 14.62
CA ILE A 182 -1.64 16.32 14.22
C ILE A 182 -3.09 16.70 13.90
N THR A 183 -3.81 15.87 13.14
CA THR A 183 -5.19 16.16 12.71
C THR A 183 -6.23 15.85 13.80
N GLY A 184 -5.80 15.25 14.92
CA GLY A 184 -6.63 14.95 16.07
C GLY A 184 -7.32 13.56 15.99
N PRO A 185 -7.70 13.01 17.15
CA PRO A 185 -8.25 11.66 17.25
C PRO A 185 -9.60 11.53 16.54
N ASN A 186 -9.83 10.39 15.90
CA ASN A 186 -11.09 10.09 15.23
C ASN A 186 -12.25 10.06 16.25
N LYS A 187 -13.44 10.57 15.86
CA LYS A 187 -14.66 10.49 16.68
C LYS A 187 -15.27 9.10 16.53
N TYR A 188 -15.12 8.27 17.55
CA TYR A 188 -15.63 6.89 17.56
C TYR A 188 -17.14 6.83 17.72
N LYS A 189 -17.84 6.09 16.83
CA LYS A 189 -19.21 5.64 17.10
C LYS A 189 -19.17 4.23 17.70
N VAL A 190 -20.12 3.92 18.57
CA VAL A 190 -20.18 2.61 19.27
C VAL A 190 -20.28 1.43 18.28
N GLY A 191 -20.84 1.65 17.08
CA GLY A 191 -20.89 0.65 16.01
C GLY A 191 -19.51 0.27 15.44
N ASP A 192 -18.51 1.15 15.53
CA ASP A 192 -17.21 0.96 14.91
C ASP A 192 -16.27 0.08 15.75
N ILE A 193 -16.63 -0.20 17.02
CA ILE A 193 -15.86 -1.06 17.93
C ILE A 193 -15.65 -2.46 17.36
N LYS A 194 -16.59 -2.95 16.53
CA LYS A 194 -16.50 -4.27 15.88
C LYS A 194 -15.42 -4.36 14.78
N LEU A 195 -14.91 -3.23 14.30
CA LEU A 195 -13.82 -3.16 13.30
C LEU A 195 -12.43 -3.35 13.92
N TYR A 196 -12.32 -3.29 15.26
CA TYR A 196 -11.06 -3.40 15.98
C TYR A 196 -10.80 -4.83 16.47
N THR A 197 -9.52 -5.20 16.52
CA THR A 197 -9.07 -6.48 17.06
C THR A 197 -9.50 -6.61 18.54
N PRO A 198 -9.98 -7.80 18.98
CA PRO A 198 -10.50 -8.01 20.35
C PRO A 198 -9.49 -7.67 21.46
N ILE A 199 -8.19 -7.72 21.15
CA ILE A 199 -7.10 -7.34 22.06
C ILE A 199 -7.25 -5.88 22.55
N ILE A 200 -7.85 -5.00 21.76
CA ILE A 200 -7.97 -3.57 22.06
C ILE A 200 -9.34 -3.21 22.66
N HIS A 201 -10.29 -4.15 22.70
CA HIS A 201 -11.63 -3.90 23.26
C HIS A 201 -11.59 -3.47 24.72
N GLY A 202 -10.67 -4.00 25.54
CA GLY A 202 -10.52 -3.56 26.93
C GLY A 202 -10.13 -2.08 27.04
N PHE A 203 -9.19 -1.63 26.21
CA PHE A 203 -8.75 -0.23 26.15
C PHE A 203 -9.85 0.69 25.60
N LEU A 204 -10.55 0.24 24.56
CA LEU A 204 -11.63 1.00 23.92
C LEU A 204 -12.84 1.16 24.85
N ARG A 205 -13.23 0.10 25.58
CA ARG A 205 -14.31 0.14 26.59
C ARG A 205 -13.99 1.11 27.72
N SER A 206 -12.75 1.12 28.19
CA SER A 206 -12.27 2.06 29.22
C SER A 206 -12.34 3.51 28.74
N LYS A 207 -11.92 3.78 27.49
CA LYS A 207 -11.97 5.13 26.90
C LYS A 207 -13.40 5.63 26.71
N ILE A 208 -14.31 4.78 26.20
CA ILE A 208 -15.73 5.11 26.03
C ILE A 208 -16.38 5.42 27.38
N SER A 209 -16.15 4.58 28.39
CA SER A 209 -16.70 4.81 29.74
C SER A 209 -16.24 6.16 30.33
N ARG A 210 -14.97 6.54 30.11
CA ARG A 210 -14.44 7.86 30.53
C ARG A 210 -15.08 9.03 29.79
N GLU A 211 -15.29 8.91 28.48
CA GLU A 211 -15.95 9.94 27.66
C GLU A 211 -17.41 10.13 28.07
N THR A 212 -18.17 9.04 28.25
CA THR A 212 -19.56 9.08 28.71
C THR A 212 -19.68 9.75 30.07
N ASN A 213 -18.83 9.36 31.04
CA ASN A 213 -18.82 9.97 32.37
C ASN A 213 -18.50 11.48 32.31
N LYS A 214 -17.58 11.92 31.43
CA LYS A 214 -17.29 13.36 31.25
C LYS A 214 -18.48 14.13 30.66
N MET A 215 -19.18 13.55 29.69
CA MET A 215 -20.38 14.16 29.11
C MET A 215 -21.53 14.27 30.11
N GLU A 216 -21.78 13.23 30.90
CA GLU A 216 -22.80 13.29 31.95
C GLU A 216 -22.46 14.33 33.02
N LEU A 217 -21.19 14.41 33.42
CA LEU A 217 -20.73 15.33 34.45
C LEU A 217 -20.78 16.79 33.99
N SER A 218 -20.52 17.06 32.71
CA SER A 218 -20.70 18.39 32.11
C SER A 218 -22.17 18.76 31.96
N ARG A 219 -23.04 17.82 31.57
CA ARG A 219 -24.51 18.03 31.53
C ARG A 219 -25.07 18.38 32.92
N ARG A 220 -24.71 17.61 33.96
CA ARG A 220 -25.12 17.91 35.35
C ARG A 220 -24.63 19.26 35.86
N ARG A 221 -23.46 19.72 35.40
CA ARG A 221 -22.95 21.07 35.71
C ARG A 221 -23.75 22.17 35.00
N ALA A 222 -24.15 21.94 33.75
CA ALA A 222 -25.00 22.89 33.02
C ALA A 222 -26.40 22.99 33.64
N GLU A 223 -27.02 21.86 34.01
CA GLU A 223 -28.32 21.82 34.68
C GLU A 223 -28.29 22.56 36.04
N ARG A 224 -27.24 22.38 36.85
CA ARG A 224 -27.07 23.14 38.11
C ARG A 224 -26.91 24.64 37.90
N LYS A 225 -26.22 25.08 36.85
CA LYS A 225 -26.09 26.52 36.55
C LYS A 225 -27.43 27.14 36.16
N ASN A 226 -28.26 26.42 35.41
CA ASN A 226 -29.58 26.91 35.01
C ASN A 226 -30.55 27.02 36.20
N LEU A 227 -30.49 26.09 37.16
CA LEU A 227 -31.27 26.16 38.39
C LEU A 227 -30.95 27.38 39.27
N HIS A 228 -29.66 27.74 39.37
CA HIS A 228 -29.26 28.94 40.12
C HIS A 228 -29.62 30.26 39.43
N HIS A 229 -29.76 30.27 38.10
CA HIS A 229 -30.18 31.47 37.36
C HIS A 229 -31.69 31.71 37.44
N SER A 230 -32.51 30.66 37.57
CA SER A 230 -33.97 30.76 37.71
C SER A 230 -34.46 31.14 39.12
N SER A 231 -33.62 31.01 40.16
CA SER A 231 -34.00 31.28 41.55
C SER A 231 -33.62 32.69 42.04
N GLY A 232 -33.11 33.54 41.15
CA GLY A 232 -32.63 34.90 41.44
C GLY A 232 -33.52 36.04 40.93
N TYR A 233 -34.78 35.74 40.57
CA TYR A 233 -35.82 36.73 40.26
C TYR A 233 -36.94 36.68 41.29
#